data_AF-A0A2S5X7N0-F1
#
_entry.id   AF-A0A2S5X7N0-F1
#
_cell.length_a   1.000
_cell.length_b   1.000
_cell.length_c   1.000
_cell.angle_alpha   90.00
_cell.angle_beta   90.00
_cell.angle_gamma   90.00
#
_symmetry.space_group_name_H-M   'P 1'
#
loop_
_entity.id
_entity.type
_entity.pdbx_description
1 polymer ?
#
loop_
_entity_poly.entity_id
_entity_poly.type
_entity_poly.pdbx_seq_one_letter_code
_entity_poly.pdbx_strand_id
1 'polypeptide(L)'
;MPWWSWVLIWVGLVLVLLAVLGALGYWLFRKVVLLQGELEKFEVLLEAFEKRAQTLVSFTPPRSNAIVRGLRDVQVERGALREALDETKEQRREQRLQHGRDLTTADPSQFEHLVKGN
;
A
#
# COMPACT_ATOMS: atom_id res chain seq x y z
N MET A 1 -55.86 25.23 10.63
CA MET A 1 -54.59 24.75 10.06
C MET A 1 -53.57 25.89 10.16
N PRO A 2 -52.60 25.82 11.09
CA PRO A 2 -51.63 26.90 11.29
C PRO A 2 -50.71 27.00 10.06
N TRP A 3 -50.80 28.11 9.32
CA TRP A 3 -50.00 28.37 8.10
C TRP A 3 -48.48 28.30 8.33
N TRP A 4 -48.03 28.50 9.57
CA TRP A 4 -46.65 28.32 10.03
C TRP A 4 -46.10 26.90 9.87
N SER A 5 -46.96 25.88 9.94
CA SER A 5 -46.54 24.48 9.81
C SER A 5 -45.93 24.18 8.44
N TRP A 6 -46.49 24.78 7.39
CA TRP A 6 -45.96 24.66 6.03
C TRP A 6 -44.54 25.20 5.93
N VAL A 7 -44.31 26.42 6.44
CA VAL A 7 -42.99 27.07 6.43
C VAL A 7 -41.95 26.24 7.17
N LEU A 8 -42.30 25.67 8.33
CA LEU A 8 -41.40 24.82 9.11
C LEU A 8 -40.97 23.55 8.36
N ILE A 9 -41.89 22.91 7.64
CA ILE A 9 -41.59 21.71 6.84
C ILE A 9 -40.60 22.05 5.73
N TRP A 10 -40.82 23.14 4.99
CA TRP A 10 -39.92 23.56 3.92
C TRP A 10 -38.54 23.96 4.41
N VAL A 11 -38.49 24.75 5.49
CA VAL A 11 -37.22 25.17 6.09
C VAL A 11 -36.44 23.94 6.58
N GLY A 12 -37.09 23.03 7.31
CA GLY A 12 -36.46 21.80 7.78
C GLY A 12 -35.93 20.95 6.61
N LEU A 13 -36.73 20.79 5.55
CA LEU A 13 -36.35 20.02 4.37
C LEU A 13 -35.11 20.59 3.68
N VAL A 14 -35.07 21.92 3.48
CA VAL A 14 -33.92 22.61 2.87
C VAL A 14 -32.69 22.51 3.77
N LEU A 15 -32.86 22.64 5.08
CA LEU A 15 -31.76 22.57 6.04
C LEU A 15 -31.13 21.16 6.07
N VAL A 16 -31.95 20.11 6.05
CA VAL A 16 -31.48 18.73 5.92
C VAL A 16 -30.76 18.52 4.59
N LEU A 17 -31.31 19.03 3.49
CA LEU A 17 -30.67 18.94 2.18
C LEU A 17 -29.28 19.57 2.18
N LEU A 18 -29.15 20.79 2.72
CA LEU A 18 -27.88 21.49 2.83
C LEU A 18 -26.90 20.76 3.75
N ALA A 19 -27.37 20.22 4.87
CA ALA A 19 -26.54 19.45 5.78
C ALA A 19 -25.97 18.20 5.10
N VAL A 20 -26.81 17.46 4.36
CA VAL A 20 -26.38 16.27 3.61
C VAL A 20 -25.38 16.66 2.52
N LEU A 21 -25.67 17.71 1.75
CA LEU A 21 -24.80 18.16 0.67
C LEU A 21 -23.43 18.64 1.20
N GLY A 22 -23.43 19.42 2.29
CA GLY A 22 -22.22 19.88 2.96
C GLY A 22 -21.42 18.72 3.55
N ALA A 23 -22.08 17.75 4.19
CA ALA A 23 -21.44 16.57 4.76
C ALA A 23 -20.79 15.70 3.67
N LEU A 24 -21.50 15.47 2.55
CA LEU A 24 -20.96 14.76 1.38
C LEU A 24 -19.75 15.49 0.80
N GLY A 25 -19.86 16.80 0.58
CA GLY A 25 -18.76 17.61 0.05
C GLY A 25 -17.54 17.56 0.95
N TYR A 26 -17.71 17.75 2.26
CA TYR A 26 -16.63 17.68 3.24
C TYR A 26 -16.01 16.29 3.33
N TRP A 27 -16.81 15.23 3.32
CA TRP A 27 -16.34 13.85 3.38
C TRP A 27 -15.54 13.47 2.13
N LEU A 28 -16.02 13.87 0.94
CA LEU A 28 -15.32 13.66 -0.32
C LEU A 28 -14.00 14.43 -0.33
N PHE A 29 -14.02 15.70 0.07
CA PHE A 29 -12.82 16.54 0.11
C PHE A 29 -11.76 15.95 1.05
N ARG A 30 -12.16 15.52 2.25
CA ARG A 30 -11.27 14.87 3.20
C ARG A 30 -10.65 13.60 2.62
N LYS A 31 -11.44 12.77 1.92
CA LYS A 31 -10.93 11.56 1.25
C LYS A 31 -9.97 11.88 0.12
N VAL A 32 -10.29 12.86 -0.72
CA VAL A 32 -9.44 13.27 -1.85
C VAL A 32 -8.10 13.81 -1.35
N VAL A 33 -8.10 14.66 -0.32
CA VAL A 33 -6.86 15.19 0.28
C VAL A 33 -6.01 14.08 0.92
N LEU A 34 -6.63 13.10 1.58
CA LEU A 34 -5.91 11.94 2.11
C LEU A 34 -5.31 11.07 0.99
N LEU A 35 -6.05 10.88 -0.11
CA LEU A 35 -5.57 10.17 -1.30
C LEU A 35 -4.44 10.90 -2.02
N GLN A 36 -4.44 12.25 -2.02
CA GLN A 36 -3.35 13.05 -2.60
C GLN A 36 -2.01 12.78 -1.90
N GLY A 37 -2.01 12.61 -0.58
CA GLY A 37 -0.80 12.23 0.17
C GLY A 37 -0.28 10.82 -0.15
N GLU A 38 -1.11 9.95 -0.73
CA GLU A 38 -0.69 8.65 -1.28
C GLU A 38 -0.28 8.76 -2.75
N LEU A 39 -0.93 9.62 -3.54
CA LEU A 39 -0.55 9.93 -4.92
C LEU A 39 0.87 10.51 -5.01
N GLU A 40 1.27 11.39 -4.10
CA GLU A 40 2.66 11.87 -4.04
C GLU A 40 3.66 10.72 -3.82
N LYS A 41 3.30 9.74 -2.97
CA LYS A 41 4.13 8.54 -2.77
C LYS A 41 4.17 7.67 -4.02
N PHE A 42 3.05 7.56 -4.74
CA PHE A 42 3.01 6.84 -6.00
C PHE A 42 3.82 7.53 -7.09
N GLU A 43 3.82 8.85 -7.16
CA GLU A 43 4.62 9.62 -8.12
C GLU A 43 6.13 9.44 -7.85
N VAL A 44 6.56 9.52 -6.58
CA VAL A 44 7.95 9.25 -6.18
C VAL A 44 8.35 7.81 -6.51
N LEU A 45 7.47 6.84 -6.28
CA LEU A 45 7.72 5.44 -6.64
C LEU A 45 7.78 5.25 -8.16
N LEU A 46 6.90 5.91 -8.91
CA LEU A 46 6.89 5.85 -10.38
C LEU A 46 8.18 6.44 -10.94
N GLU A 47 8.63 7.57 -10.42
CA GLU A 47 9.89 8.21 -10.82
C GLU A 47 11.10 7.33 -10.47
N ALA A 48 11.08 6.66 -9.31
CA ALA A 48 12.11 5.70 -8.93
C ALA A 48 12.11 4.46 -9.83
N PHE A 49 10.94 3.97 -10.23
CA PHE A 49 10.80 2.87 -11.20
C PHE A 49 11.24 3.30 -12.60
N GLU A 50 10.93 4.52 -13.02
CA GLU A 50 11.32 5.05 -14.33
C GLU A 50 12.83 5.26 -14.40
N LYS A 51 13.46 5.83 -13.36
CA LYS A 51 14.93 5.93 -13.26
C LYS A 51 15.59 4.55 -13.26
N ARG A 52 15.02 3.56 -12.57
CA ARG A 52 15.48 2.16 -12.62
C ARG A 52 15.26 1.52 -13.99
N ALA A 53 14.14 1.80 -14.63
CA ALA A 53 13.85 1.30 -15.97
C ALA A 53 14.82 1.90 -16.98
N GLN A 54 15.08 3.21 -16.95
CA GLN A 54 16.05 3.86 -17.82
C GLN A 54 17.49 3.34 -17.59
N THR A 55 17.85 2.96 -16.36
CA THR A 55 19.14 2.31 -16.06
C THR A 55 19.18 0.82 -16.44
N LEU A 56 18.04 0.13 -16.54
CA LEU A 56 17.94 -1.27 -17.00
C LEU A 56 17.74 -1.40 -18.52
N VAL A 57 17.19 -0.37 -19.16
CA VAL A 57 16.90 -0.31 -20.60
C VAL A 57 18.16 -0.05 -21.42
N SER A 58 19.26 0.41 -20.80
CA SER A 58 20.52 0.61 -21.50
C SER A 58 21.21 -0.69 -21.92
N PHE A 59 20.75 -1.90 -21.58
CA PHE A 59 21.32 -3.14 -22.15
C PHE A 59 20.42 -4.39 -22.03
N THR A 60 19.14 -4.34 -22.40
CA THR A 60 18.40 -5.58 -22.69
C THR A 60 18.27 -5.73 -24.21
N PRO A 61 19.18 -6.45 -24.89
CA PRO A 61 18.92 -6.83 -26.28
C PRO A 61 17.60 -7.61 -26.34
N PRO A 62 16.83 -7.48 -27.43
CA PRO A 62 15.57 -8.21 -27.61
C PRO A 62 15.81 -9.70 -27.35
N ARG A 63 15.26 -10.23 -26.26
CA ARG A 63 15.41 -11.64 -25.89
C ARG A 63 14.76 -12.49 -26.98
N SER A 64 15.56 -13.15 -27.81
CA SER A 64 15.08 -14.16 -28.74
C SER A 64 14.43 -15.30 -27.96
N ASN A 65 13.29 -15.80 -28.44
CA ASN A 65 12.57 -16.93 -27.83
C ASN A 65 13.52 -18.07 -27.42
N ALA A 66 13.31 -18.61 -26.21
CA ALA A 66 14.15 -19.66 -25.63
C ALA A 66 14.23 -20.95 -26.49
N ILE A 67 13.31 -21.11 -27.45
CA ILE A 67 13.27 -22.19 -28.43
C ILE A 67 14.45 -22.09 -29.42
N VAL A 68 14.97 -20.88 -29.67
CA VAL A 68 16.06 -20.61 -30.63
C VAL A 68 17.44 -20.57 -29.93
N ARG A 69 17.47 -20.53 -28.58
CA ARG A 69 18.68 -20.34 -27.79
C ARG A 69 19.28 -21.67 -27.34
N GLY A 70 20.61 -21.74 -27.24
CA GLY A 70 21.30 -22.94 -26.77
C GLY A 70 20.92 -23.30 -25.33
N LEU A 71 20.68 -24.59 -25.06
CA LEU A 71 20.22 -25.09 -23.75
C LEU A 71 21.12 -24.65 -22.58
N ARG A 72 22.42 -24.53 -22.83
CA ARG A 72 23.43 -24.15 -21.84
C ARG A 72 23.28 -22.69 -21.38
N ASP A 73 22.99 -21.78 -22.31
CA ASP A 73 22.80 -20.36 -22.00
C ASP A 73 21.53 -20.12 -21.19
N VAL A 74 20.47 -20.87 -21.50
CA VAL A 74 19.20 -20.82 -20.75
C VAL A 74 19.37 -21.38 -19.34
N GLN A 75 20.19 -22.42 -19.15
CA GLN A 75 20.46 -22.98 -17.83
C GLN A 75 21.25 -22.03 -16.93
N VAL A 76 22.25 -21.33 -17.47
CA VAL A 76 23.02 -20.33 -16.72
C VAL A 76 22.14 -19.16 -16.29
N GLU A 77 21.30 -18.64 -17.21
CA GLU A 77 20.37 -17.54 -16.90
C GLU A 77 19.31 -17.96 -15.86
N ARG A 78 18.78 -19.18 -15.95
CA ARG A 78 17.84 -19.72 -14.95
C ARG A 78 18.52 -20.02 -13.61
N GLY A 79 19.79 -20.37 -13.60
CA GLY A 79 20.59 -20.56 -12.38
C GLY A 79 20.66 -19.26 -11.59
N ALA A 80 21.07 -18.16 -12.24
CA ALA A 80 21.15 -16.84 -11.60
C ALA A 80 19.79 -16.34 -11.08
N LEU A 81 18.70 -16.59 -11.81
CA LEU A 81 17.36 -16.24 -11.36
C LEU A 81 16.91 -17.07 -10.15
N ARG A 82 17.30 -18.35 -10.07
CA ARG A 82 16.97 -19.21 -8.92
C ARG A 82 17.75 -18.79 -7.69
N GLU A 83 19.02 -18.45 -7.84
CA GLU A 83 19.87 -17.97 -6.75
C GLU A 83 19.29 -16.70 -6.10
N ALA A 84 18.86 -15.73 -6.91
CA ALA A 84 18.18 -14.54 -6.41
C ALA A 84 16.85 -14.84 -5.67
N LEU A 85 16.11 -15.86 -6.12
CA LEU A 85 14.89 -16.29 -5.42
C LEU A 85 15.20 -17.00 -4.10
N ASP A 86 16.27 -17.80 -4.06
CA ASP A 86 16.70 -18.49 -2.85
C ASP A 86 17.20 -17.49 -1.79
N GLU A 87 17.95 -16.46 -2.17
CA GLU A 87 18.35 -15.37 -1.27
C GLU A 87 17.14 -14.68 -0.61
N THR A 88 16.09 -14.37 -1.39
CA THR A 88 14.88 -13.74 -0.83
C THR A 88 14.13 -14.67 0.12
N LYS A 89 14.21 -15.99 -0.09
CA LYS A 89 13.60 -16.99 0.79
C LYS A 89 14.37 -17.12 2.11
N GLU A 90 15.69 -17.05 2.05
CA GLU A 90 16.56 -17.04 3.24
C GLU A 90 16.31 -15.78 4.09
N GLN A 91 16.26 -14.60 3.47
CA GLN A 91 15.95 -13.35 4.17
C GLN A 91 14.60 -13.41 4.90
N ARG A 92 13.56 -13.98 4.27
CA ARG A 92 12.25 -14.17 4.91
C ARG A 92 12.31 -15.14 6.08
N ARG A 93 13.14 -16.19 5.98
CA ARG A 93 13.35 -17.15 7.07
C ARG A 93 14.07 -16.49 8.24
N GLU A 94 15.09 -15.69 7.97
CA GLU A 94 15.82 -14.94 9.00
C GLU A 94 14.93 -13.92 9.72
N GLN A 95 14.10 -13.16 8.98
CA GLN A 95 13.13 -12.23 9.58
C GLN A 95 12.15 -12.93 10.51
N ARG A 96 11.66 -14.13 10.13
CA ARG A 96 10.78 -14.93 11.00
C ARG A 96 11.48 -15.41 12.25
N LEU A 97 12.76 -15.82 12.13
CA LEU A 97 13.57 -16.25 13.28
C LEU A 97 13.89 -15.09 14.21
N GLN A 98 14.23 -13.90 13.66
CA GLN A 98 14.44 -12.69 14.43
C GLN A 98 13.18 -12.29 15.19
N HIS A 99 12.03 -12.25 14.52
CA HIS A 99 10.75 -11.94 15.16
C HIS A 99 10.41 -12.92 16.31
N GLY A 100 10.68 -14.21 16.13
CA GLY A 100 10.52 -15.20 17.20
C GLY A 100 11.48 -15.01 18.38
N ARG A 101 12.73 -14.59 18.12
CA ARG A 101 13.71 -14.24 19.17
C ARG A 101 13.28 -13.00 19.93
N ASP A 102 12.77 -11.99 19.25
CA ASP A 102 12.27 -10.77 19.89
C ASP A 102 11.08 -11.07 20.80
N LEU A 103 10.15 -11.93 20.37
CA LEU A 103 8.99 -12.35 21.17
C LEU A 103 9.37 -13.20 22.39
N THR A 104 10.44 -14.00 22.31
CA THR A 104 10.90 -14.86 23.42
C THR A 104 11.87 -14.17 24.37
N THR A 105 12.58 -13.14 23.90
CA THR A 105 13.49 -12.31 24.71
C THR A 105 12.76 -11.13 25.35
N ALA A 106 11.58 -10.78 24.83
CA ALA A 106 10.67 -9.81 25.40
C ALA A 106 10.27 -10.22 26.84
N ASP A 107 10.70 -9.40 27.81
CA ASP A 107 10.37 -9.55 29.22
C ASP A 107 8.83 -9.56 29.40
N PRO A 108 8.23 -10.63 29.97
CA PRO A 108 6.79 -10.74 30.15
C PRO A 108 6.21 -9.68 31.10
N SER A 109 7.04 -9.04 31.93
CA SER A 109 6.61 -7.94 32.82
C SER A 109 6.32 -6.63 32.07
N GLN A 110 6.77 -6.48 30.82
CA GLN A 110 6.57 -5.23 30.06
C GLN A 110 5.09 -4.97 29.72
N PHE A 111 4.23 -5.99 29.69
CA PHE A 111 2.79 -5.87 29.39
C PHE A 111 1.91 -5.78 30.65
N GLU A 112 2.50 -5.80 31.84
CA GLU A 112 1.73 -5.78 33.10
C GLU A 112 0.93 -4.48 33.28
N HIS A 113 1.40 -3.38 32.70
CA HIS A 113 0.70 -2.09 32.69
C HIS A 113 -0.59 -2.07 31.83
N LEU A 114 -0.75 -3.02 30.90
CA LEU A 114 -1.98 -3.14 30.08
C LEU A 114 -3.09 -3.93 30.80
N VAL A 115 -2.75 -4.74 31.79
CA VAL A 115 -3.71 -5.57 32.55
C VAL A 115 -4.24 -4.85 33.79
N LYS A 116 -3.48 -3.91 34.35
CA LYS A 116 -3.82 -3.18 35.58
C LYS A 116 -4.68 -1.92 35.39
N GLY A 117 -5.06 -1.61 34.15
CA GLY A 117 -5.78 -0.40 33.75
C GLY A 117 -7.28 -0.58 33.43
N ASN A 118 -7.89 -1.68 33.88
CA ASN A 118 -9.34 -1.90 33.82
C ASN A 118 -9.86 -2.36 35.19
#